data_AF-A0A414UI64-F1
#
_entry.id   AF-A0A414UI64-F1
#
_cell.length_a   1.000
_cell.length_b   1.000
_cell.length_c   1.000
_cell.angle_alpha   90.00
_cell.angle_beta   90.00
_cell.angle_gamma   90.00
#
_symmetry.space_group_name_H-M   'P 1'
#
loop_
_entity.id
_entity.type
_entity.pdbx_description
1 polymer ?
#
loop_
_entity_poly.entity_id
_entity_poly.type
_entity_poly.pdbx_seq_one_letter_code
_entity_poly.pdbx_strand_id
1 'polypeptide(L)'
;MEENSKSNVTFNIYGGNNQILPNATEAVQNFYGDQFADQKLHSEGESTDAPHEDEQRLAIYINKVESLRGYISLLTACKTAKEVGEVVATMCQNEEAIDADLIARKDFIHLLLPFLTNVKTGKGVDNLRLYINNAWDARKKALRQQNR
;
A
#
# COMPACT_ATOMS: atom_id res chain seq x y z
N MET A 1 -24.87 0.17 -50.93
CA MET A 1 -23.43 -0.19 -51.02
C MET A 1 -22.95 -0.28 -49.60
N GLU A 2 -22.71 -1.49 -49.08
CA GLU A 2 -22.16 -1.69 -47.73
C GLU A 2 -20.64 -1.59 -47.77
N GLU A 3 -20.09 -0.72 -46.93
CA GLU A 3 -18.66 -0.50 -46.77
C GLU A 3 -18.08 -1.63 -45.92
N ASN A 4 -17.36 -2.56 -46.56
CA ASN A 4 -16.68 -3.66 -45.89
C ASN A 4 -15.41 -3.14 -45.21
N SER A 5 -15.57 -2.60 -44.00
CA SER A 5 -14.47 -2.16 -43.14
C SER A 5 -13.69 -3.36 -42.60
N LYS A 6 -12.95 -4.05 -43.47
CA LYS A 6 -11.96 -5.03 -43.04
C LYS A 6 -10.88 -4.29 -42.26
N SER A 7 -10.73 -4.60 -40.98
CA SER A 7 -9.59 -4.18 -40.19
C SER A 7 -8.32 -4.70 -40.85
N ASN A 8 -7.55 -3.80 -41.44
CA ASN A 8 -6.24 -4.15 -41.99
C ASN A 8 -5.21 -4.04 -40.85
N VAL A 9 -4.59 -5.16 -40.50
CA VAL A 9 -3.50 -5.21 -39.53
C VAL A 9 -2.20 -5.35 -40.30
N THR A 10 -1.37 -4.32 -40.25
CA THR A 10 -0.05 -4.31 -40.89
C THR A 10 1.03 -4.62 -39.85
N PHE A 11 1.73 -5.74 -40.01
CA PHE A 11 2.89 -6.10 -39.20
C PHE A 11 4.17 -5.70 -39.94
N ASN A 12 4.95 -4.78 -39.36
CA ASN A 12 6.25 -4.40 -39.90
C ASN A 12 7.35 -5.17 -39.15
N ILE A 13 8.08 -6.04 -39.86
CA ILE A 13 9.18 -6.82 -39.30
C ILE A 13 10.49 -6.17 -39.74
N TYR A 14 11.27 -5.67 -38.78
CA TYR A 14 12.57 -5.07 -39.03
C TYR A 14 13.68 -6.01 -38.53
N GLY A 15 14.47 -6.56 -39.45
CA GLY A 15 15.54 -7.52 -39.16
C GLY A 15 15.12 -9.00 -39.23
N GLY A 16 16.11 -9.90 -39.36
CA GLY A 16 15.92 -11.35 -39.60
C GLY A 16 16.03 -11.76 -41.08
N ASN A 17 16.15 -13.06 -41.36
CA ASN A 17 16.10 -13.61 -42.73
C ASN A 17 14.72 -14.21 -42.98
N ASN A 18 13.94 -13.62 -43.89
CA ASN A 18 12.62 -14.12 -44.28
C ASN A 18 12.74 -14.81 -45.65
N GLN A 19 12.75 -16.15 -45.66
CA GLN A 19 12.87 -16.93 -46.89
C GLN A 19 11.50 -17.33 -47.41
N ILE A 20 11.12 -16.79 -48.56
CA ILE A 20 9.87 -17.15 -49.26
C ILE A 20 10.22 -18.17 -50.34
N LEU A 21 9.70 -19.39 -50.20
CA LEU A 21 9.86 -20.43 -51.22
C LEU A 21 8.65 -20.42 -52.17
N PRO A 22 8.86 -20.32 -53.50
CA PRO A 22 7.77 -20.14 -54.47
C PRO A 22 6.83 -21.36 -54.60
N ASN A 23 7.24 -22.54 -54.13
CA ASN A 23 6.43 -23.76 -54.16
C ASN A 23 5.83 -24.12 -52.79
N ALA A 24 5.96 -23.27 -51.77
CA ALA A 24 5.34 -23.51 -50.48
C ALA A 24 3.82 -23.35 -50.60
N THR A 25 3.07 -24.40 -50.27
CA THR A 25 1.60 -24.37 -50.25
C THR A 25 1.04 -23.72 -48.99
N GLU A 26 1.86 -23.53 -47.96
CA GLU A 26 1.49 -22.91 -46.70
C GLU A 26 2.71 -22.21 -46.06
N ALA A 27 2.47 -21.09 -45.38
CA ALA A 27 3.43 -20.45 -44.51
C ALA A 27 2.73 -20.10 -43.19
N VAL A 28 3.28 -20.58 -42.08
CA VAL A 28 2.75 -20.33 -40.72
C VAL A 28 3.72 -19.41 -39.98
N GLN A 29 3.23 -18.27 -39.52
CA GLN A 29 3.96 -17.37 -38.63
C GLN A 29 3.30 -17.37 -37.25
N ASN A 30 3.98 -17.90 -36.25
CA ASN A 30 3.52 -17.86 -34.86
C ASN A 30 3.95 -16.55 -34.20
N PHE A 31 3.00 -15.78 -33.67
CA PHE A 31 3.26 -14.57 -32.89
C PHE A 31 2.89 -14.82 -31.43
N TYR A 32 3.88 -14.83 -30.54
CA TYR A 32 3.71 -15.04 -29.10
C TYR A 32 3.81 -13.71 -28.33
N GLY A 33 2.89 -12.78 -28.60
CA GLY A 33 2.89 -11.46 -27.93
C GLY A 33 2.52 -11.49 -26.44
N ASP A 34 1.75 -12.49 -26.03
CA ASP A 34 1.35 -12.76 -24.64
C ASP A 34 2.58 -13.04 -23.74
N GLN A 35 3.55 -13.81 -24.23
CA GLN A 35 4.69 -14.27 -23.44
C GLN A 35 5.62 -13.12 -23.00
N PHE A 36 5.59 -12.00 -23.71
CA PHE A 36 6.34 -10.79 -23.35
C PHE A 36 5.59 -9.91 -22.35
N ALA A 37 4.25 -9.92 -22.38
CA ALA A 37 3.44 -9.26 -21.38
C ALA A 37 3.59 -9.97 -20.02
N ASP A 38 3.55 -11.30 -20.03
CA ASP A 38 3.81 -12.11 -18.83
C ASP A 38 5.24 -11.91 -18.31
N GLN A 39 6.26 -11.85 -19.18
CA GLN A 39 7.62 -11.55 -18.72
C GLN A 39 7.76 -10.14 -18.15
N LYS A 40 7.07 -9.12 -18.67
CA LYS A 40 7.08 -7.77 -18.06
C LYS A 40 6.25 -7.67 -16.79
N LEU A 41 5.24 -8.52 -16.62
CA LEU A 41 4.47 -8.63 -15.38
C LEU A 41 5.19 -9.49 -14.32
N HIS A 42 6.09 -10.39 -14.74
CA HIS A 42 6.77 -11.34 -13.85
C HIS A 42 8.29 -11.15 -13.72
N SER A 43 8.91 -10.18 -14.41
CA SER A 43 10.32 -9.84 -14.21
C SER A 43 10.46 -8.58 -13.35
N GLU A 44 10.32 -8.76 -12.03
CA GLU A 44 11.14 -8.14 -10.97
C GLU A 44 10.64 -8.68 -9.63
N GLY A 45 11.15 -9.85 -9.23
CA GLY A 45 11.09 -10.31 -7.85
C GLY A 45 9.71 -10.70 -7.33
N GLU A 46 9.67 -11.77 -6.57
CA GLU A 46 8.68 -11.97 -5.54
C GLU A 46 8.86 -10.87 -4.46
N SER A 47 8.52 -9.63 -4.78
CA SER A 47 8.08 -8.67 -3.77
C SER A 47 6.57 -8.72 -3.81
N THR A 48 5.98 -9.43 -2.84
CA THR A 48 4.60 -9.22 -2.41
C THR A 48 4.48 -7.78 -1.88
N ASP A 49 4.56 -6.78 -2.75
CA ASP A 49 4.52 -5.34 -2.40
C ASP A 49 3.18 -4.71 -2.84
N ALA A 50 2.16 -5.54 -3.09
CA ALA A 50 0.80 -5.07 -2.91
C ALA A 50 0.61 -4.87 -1.40
N PRO A 51 0.39 -3.63 -0.91
CA PRO A 51 0.21 -3.38 0.51
C PRO A 51 -0.87 -4.31 1.05
N HIS A 52 -0.61 -4.97 2.17
CA HIS A 52 -1.57 -5.83 2.85
C HIS A 52 -2.88 -5.04 3.03
N GLU A 53 -4.05 -5.70 2.99
CA GLU A 53 -5.35 -4.99 3.03
C GLU A 53 -5.46 -4.00 4.20
N ASP A 54 -4.87 -4.35 5.35
CA ASP A 54 -4.78 -3.48 6.52
C ASP A 54 -3.90 -2.23 6.30
N GLU A 55 -2.79 -2.36 5.57
CA GLU A 55 -1.92 -1.23 5.22
C GLU A 55 -2.64 -0.26 4.29
N GLN A 56 -3.42 -0.77 3.33
CA GLN A 56 -4.23 0.05 2.43
C GLN A 56 -5.27 0.86 3.21
N ARG A 57 -5.91 0.24 4.20
CA ARG A 57 -6.89 0.92 5.06
C ARG A 57 -6.24 2.00 5.92
N LEU A 58 -5.02 1.78 6.42
CA LEU A 58 -4.28 2.79 7.17
C LEU A 58 -3.75 3.92 6.27
N ALA A 59 -3.38 3.62 5.02
CA ALA A 59 -2.88 4.57 4.03
C ALA A 59 -3.90 5.69 3.70
N ILE A 60 -5.20 5.46 3.89
CA ILE A 60 -6.25 6.47 3.70
C ILE A 60 -6.01 7.70 4.59
N TYR A 61 -5.34 7.53 5.74
CA TYR A 61 -5.07 8.59 6.70
C TYR A 61 -3.65 9.17 6.62
N ILE A 62 -2.78 8.60 5.78
CA ILE A 62 -1.34 8.92 5.76
C ILE A 62 -0.92 9.19 4.32
N ASN A 63 -0.68 10.47 4.00
CA ASN A 63 -0.48 10.92 2.62
C ASN A 63 0.87 10.47 2.03
N LYS A 64 1.88 10.25 2.87
CA LYS A 64 3.24 9.88 2.44
C LYS A 64 3.52 8.40 2.68
N VAL A 65 3.90 7.67 1.63
CA VAL A 65 4.22 6.23 1.70
C VAL A 65 5.37 5.94 2.68
N GLU A 66 6.38 6.81 2.73
CA GLU A 66 7.50 6.67 3.69
C GLU A 66 7.03 6.81 5.14
N SER A 67 6.16 7.79 5.42
CA SER A 67 5.54 7.94 6.74
C SER A 67 4.74 6.69 7.12
N LEU A 68 3.92 6.16 6.20
CA LEU A 68 3.11 4.96 6.42
C LEU A 68 3.98 3.76 6.83
N ARG A 69 5.04 3.47 6.05
CA ARG A 69 5.98 2.39 6.34
C ARG A 69 6.68 2.60 7.69
N GLY A 70 7.04 3.85 8.02
CA GLY A 70 7.60 4.23 9.30
C GLY A 70 6.65 3.96 10.48
N TYR A 71 5.38 4.36 10.35
CA TYR A 71 4.37 4.13 11.40
C TYR A 71 4.05 2.65 11.59
N ILE A 72 3.94 1.87 10.52
CA ILE A 72 3.76 0.41 10.62
C ILE A 72 4.94 -0.22 11.36
N SER A 73 6.17 0.19 11.03
CA SER A 73 7.38 -0.28 11.72
C SER A 73 7.38 0.08 13.22
N LEU A 74 6.91 1.27 13.58
CA LEU A 74 6.78 1.69 14.98
C LEU A 74 5.69 0.91 15.72
N LEU A 75 4.51 0.74 15.11
CA LEU A 75 3.38 -0.01 15.68
C LEU A 75 3.72 -1.49 15.90
N THR A 76 4.42 -2.10 14.95
CA THR A 76 4.90 -3.49 15.06
C THR A 76 5.97 -3.65 16.13
N ALA A 77 6.79 -2.63 16.37
CA ALA A 77 7.78 -2.63 17.45
C ALA A 77 7.16 -2.46 18.85
N CYS A 78 5.92 -1.97 18.97
CA CYS A 78 5.28 -1.75 20.26
C CYS A 78 5.09 -3.05 21.07
N LYS A 79 5.48 -3.02 22.34
CA LYS A 79 5.33 -4.10 23.32
C LYS A 79 4.23 -3.84 24.33
N THR A 80 3.84 -2.57 24.50
CA THR A 80 2.85 -2.14 25.49
C THR A 80 1.81 -1.19 24.89
N ALA A 81 0.61 -1.15 25.48
CA ALA A 81 -0.43 -0.20 25.07
C ALA A 81 0.00 1.27 25.23
N LYS A 82 0.91 1.55 26.16
CA LYS A 82 1.49 2.88 26.35
C LYS A 82 2.32 3.30 25.13
N GLU A 83 3.21 2.43 24.64
CA GLU A 83 4.01 2.68 23.43
C GLU A 83 3.11 2.91 22.22
N VAL A 84 2.02 2.15 22.08
CA VAL A 84 1.03 2.38 21.02
C VAL A 84 0.44 3.78 21.12
N GLY A 85 0.08 4.21 22.32
CA GLY A 85 -0.41 5.58 22.55
C GLY A 85 0.58 6.65 22.12
N GLU A 86 1.88 6.46 22.40
CA GLU A 86 2.93 7.40 22.00
C GLU A 86 3.12 7.47 20.47
N VAL A 87 3.03 6.33 19.78
CA VAL A 87 3.07 6.26 18.31
C VAL A 87 1.85 6.96 17.71
N VAL A 88 0.64 6.66 18.18
CA VAL A 88 -0.60 7.29 17.69
C VAL A 88 -0.62 8.80 17.98
N ALA A 89 -0.12 9.24 19.12
CA ALA A 89 0.04 10.67 19.40
C ALA A 89 1.04 11.35 18.43
N THR A 90 2.05 10.63 17.96
CA THR A 90 2.98 11.11 16.93
C THR A 90 2.32 11.16 15.55
N MET A 91 1.46 10.18 15.22
CA MET A 91 0.64 10.20 14.00
C MET A 91 -0.30 11.40 14.00
N CYS A 92 -1.03 11.62 15.10
CA CYS A 92 -1.95 12.75 15.27
C CYS A 92 -1.26 14.12 15.21
N GLN A 93 0.03 14.19 15.57
CA GLN A 93 0.80 15.43 15.46
C GLN A 93 1.24 15.72 14.01
N ASN A 94 1.53 14.69 13.22
CA ASN A 94 2.23 14.82 11.95
C ASN A 94 1.30 14.66 10.73
N GLU A 95 0.20 13.95 10.88
CA GLU A 95 -0.74 13.62 9.80
C GLU A 95 -2.05 14.39 10.00
N GLU A 96 -2.35 15.32 9.08
CA GLU A 96 -3.52 16.22 9.19
C GLU A 96 -4.85 15.48 9.22
N ALA A 97 -4.94 14.31 8.58
CA ALA A 97 -6.14 13.48 8.54
C ALA A 97 -6.38 12.69 9.85
N ILE A 98 -5.45 12.73 10.80
CA ILE A 98 -5.54 12.01 12.08
C ILE A 98 -5.75 13.02 13.20
N ASP A 99 -7.01 13.22 13.60
CA ASP A 99 -7.39 14.15 14.66
C ASP A 99 -7.74 13.46 16.00
N ALA A 100 -7.99 14.27 17.02
CA ALA A 100 -8.30 13.81 18.38
C ALA A 100 -9.58 12.95 18.44
N ASP A 101 -10.55 13.24 17.59
CA ASP A 101 -11.81 12.50 17.55
C ASP A 101 -11.62 11.15 16.88
N LEU A 102 -10.84 11.08 15.80
CA LEU A 102 -10.53 9.87 15.07
C LEU A 102 -9.78 8.86 15.96
N ILE A 103 -8.71 9.29 16.63
CA ILE A 103 -7.88 8.39 17.45
C ILE A 103 -8.63 7.79 18.64
N ALA A 104 -9.73 8.41 19.08
CA ALA A 104 -10.59 7.90 20.15
C ALA A 104 -11.65 6.90 19.64
N ARG A 105 -11.93 6.85 18.33
CA ARG A 105 -12.97 5.99 17.76
C ARG A 105 -12.57 4.52 17.81
N LYS A 106 -13.58 3.68 18.10
CA LYS A 106 -13.43 2.22 18.10
C LYS A 106 -12.88 1.72 16.76
N ASP A 107 -13.35 2.23 15.64
CA ASP A 107 -13.00 1.72 14.31
C ASP A 107 -11.53 1.99 13.97
N PHE A 108 -11.04 3.19 14.29
CA PHE A 108 -9.62 3.51 14.14
C PHE A 108 -8.74 2.63 15.05
N ILE A 109 -9.16 2.37 16.29
CA ILE A 109 -8.40 1.49 17.19
C ILE A 109 -8.39 0.04 16.64
N HIS A 110 -9.47 -0.44 16.03
CA HIS A 110 -9.48 -1.77 15.38
C HIS A 110 -8.54 -1.83 14.19
N LEU A 111 -8.47 -0.75 13.40
CA LEU A 111 -7.55 -0.63 12.28
C LEU A 111 -6.09 -0.82 12.69
N LEU A 112 -5.72 -0.46 13.92
CA LEU A 112 -4.35 -0.62 14.41
C LEU A 112 -4.01 -2.05 14.84
N LEU A 113 -4.99 -2.86 15.24
CA LEU A 113 -4.77 -4.18 15.86
C LEU A 113 -3.91 -5.15 15.05
N PRO A 114 -4.02 -5.25 13.70
CA PRO A 114 -3.18 -6.12 12.89
C PRO A 114 -1.69 -5.80 13.03
N PHE A 115 -1.35 -4.52 13.26
CA PHE A 115 0.04 -4.09 13.38
C PHE A 115 0.62 -4.29 14.79
N LEU A 116 -0.21 -4.50 15.82
CA LEU A 116 0.22 -4.64 17.20
C LEU A 116 0.68 -6.07 17.53
N THR A 117 1.56 -6.65 16.71
CA THR A 117 1.98 -8.06 16.79
C THR A 117 2.69 -8.40 18.10
N ASN A 118 3.51 -7.48 18.62
CA ASN A 118 4.36 -7.69 19.80
C ASN A 118 3.72 -7.29 21.14
N VAL A 119 2.53 -6.68 21.13
CA VAL A 119 1.79 -6.33 22.35
C VAL A 119 1.14 -7.59 22.94
N LYS A 120 1.68 -8.15 24.02
CA LYS A 120 1.16 -9.45 24.54
C LYS A 120 -0.15 -9.32 25.33
N THR A 121 -0.34 -8.19 26.02
CA THR A 121 -1.50 -7.93 26.88
C THR A 121 -2.00 -6.51 26.69
N GLY A 122 -3.28 -6.26 26.99
CA GLY A 122 -3.84 -4.91 26.92
C GLY A 122 -4.23 -4.42 25.52
N LYS A 123 -4.43 -5.32 24.54
CA LYS A 123 -4.97 -4.98 23.20
C LYS A 123 -6.47 -4.63 23.19
N GLY A 124 -7.14 -4.67 24.35
CA GLY A 124 -8.54 -4.29 24.46
C GLY A 124 -8.73 -2.83 24.03
N VAL A 125 -9.78 -2.58 23.25
CA VAL A 125 -10.08 -1.26 22.67
C VAL A 125 -10.11 -0.16 23.73
N ASP A 126 -10.74 -0.41 24.88
CA ASP A 126 -10.85 0.59 25.94
C ASP A 126 -9.50 0.91 26.59
N ASN A 127 -8.64 -0.10 26.74
CA ASN A 127 -7.29 0.09 27.26
C ASN A 127 -6.42 0.86 26.27
N LEU A 128 -6.46 0.51 24.97
CA LEU A 128 -5.76 1.25 23.93
C LEU A 128 -6.26 2.70 23.86
N ARG A 129 -7.58 2.93 23.89
CA ARG A 129 -8.18 4.27 23.90
C ARG A 129 -7.66 5.11 25.07
N LEU A 130 -7.61 4.52 26.27
CA LEU A 130 -7.10 5.19 27.46
C LEU A 130 -5.66 5.68 27.26
N TYR A 131 -4.76 4.81 26.78
CA TYR A 131 -3.35 5.17 26.59
C TYR A 131 -3.12 6.13 25.43
N ILE A 132 -3.87 5.99 24.32
CA ILE A 132 -3.86 6.93 23.19
C ILE A 132 -4.27 8.33 23.67
N ASN A 133 -5.39 8.45 24.36
CA ASN A 133 -5.87 9.74 24.86
C ASN A 133 -4.89 10.37 25.87
N ASN A 134 -4.35 9.57 26.79
CA ASN A 134 -3.37 10.04 27.76
C ASN A 134 -2.10 10.56 27.08
N ALA A 135 -1.58 9.85 26.07
CA ALA A 135 -0.39 10.26 25.32
C ALA A 135 -0.65 11.55 24.52
N TRP A 136 -1.81 11.67 23.89
CA TRP A 136 -2.19 12.87 23.14
C TRP A 136 -2.38 14.10 24.05
N ASP A 137 -3.03 13.92 25.20
CA ASP A 137 -3.18 14.99 26.19
C ASP A 137 -1.83 15.47 26.75
N ALA A 138 -0.91 14.55 27.03
CA ALA A 138 0.45 14.88 27.43
C ALA A 138 1.18 15.67 26.34
N ARG A 139 1.04 15.27 25.07
CA ARG A 139 1.64 15.97 23.93
C ARG A 139 1.10 17.39 23.77
N LYS A 140 -0.22 17.58 23.84
CA LYS A 140 -0.86 18.92 23.81
C LYS A 140 -0.33 19.83 24.92
N LYS A 141 -0.17 19.30 26.14
CA LYS A 141 0.40 20.06 27.27
C LYS A 141 1.84 20.50 26.99
N ALA A 142 2.68 19.60 26.45
CA ALA A 142 4.05 19.92 26.10
C ALA A 142 4.15 21.00 25.00
N LEU A 143 3.35 20.88 23.93
CA LEU A 143 3.32 21.88 22.84
C LEU A 143 2.90 23.27 23.35
N ARG A 144 1.95 23.33 24.28
CA ARG A 144 1.52 24.61 24.91
C ARG A 144 2.60 25.23 25.79
N GLN A 145 3.44 24.41 26.44
CA GLN A 145 4.56 24.90 27.25
C GLN A 145 5.71 25.38 26.37
N GLN A 146 5.92 24.76 25.21
CA GLN A 146 6.97 25.13 24.27
C GLN A 146 6.70 26.47 23.55
N ASN A 147 5.42 26.81 23.38
CA ASN A 147 4.95 28.05 22.75
C ASN A 147 4.72 29.21 23.75
N ARG A 148 5.15 29.04 25.00
CA ARG A 148 5.06 30.05 26.07
C ARG A 148 6.43 30.64 26.35
#